data_AF-A0A174AB07-F1
#
_entry.id   AF-A0A174AB07-F1
#
_cell.length_a   1.000
_cell.length_b   1.000
_cell.length_c   1.000
_cell.angle_alpha   90.00
_cell.angle_beta   90.00
_cell.angle_gamma   90.00
#
_symmetry.space_group_name_H-M   'P 1'
#
loop_
_entity.id
_entity.type
_entity.pdbx_description
1 polymer ?
#
loop_
_entity_poly.entity_id
_entity_poly.type
_entity_poly.pdbx_seq_one_letter_code
_entity_poly.pdbx_strand_id
1 'polypeptide(L)'
;MRLDKILNAVIPGMYDTPCKIAIFTNGRKIKVFEKTCFRSLDFNTPVPQNWVRNYNLEKFKSPRAVEALLRKDGLLKEHEHE
;
A
#
# COMPACT_ATOMS: atom_id res chain seq x y z
N MET A 1 -2.40 6.42 17.14
CA MET A 1 -3.23 6.29 15.91
C MET A 1 -3.79 4.88 15.89
N ARG A 2 -4.97 4.68 15.31
CA ARG A 2 -5.61 3.36 15.19
C ARG A 2 -5.53 2.87 13.75
N LEU A 3 -5.45 1.56 13.56
CA LEU A 3 -5.57 0.96 12.24
C LEU A 3 -6.99 1.20 11.73
N ASP A 4 -7.10 1.78 10.55
CA ASP A 4 -8.37 2.08 9.88
C ASP A 4 -8.71 0.99 8.87
N LYS A 5 -7.75 0.67 7.99
CA LYS A 5 -7.93 -0.34 6.94
C LYS A 5 -6.61 -0.97 6.50
N ILE A 6 -6.69 -2.20 6.03
CA ILE A 6 -5.63 -2.88 5.26
C ILE A 6 -6.18 -3.13 3.85
N LEU A 7 -5.40 -2.76 2.84
CA LEU A 7 -5.74 -2.91 1.43
C LEU A 7 -4.78 -3.90 0.76
N ASN A 8 -5.33 -4.67 -0.18
CA ASN A 8 -4.54 -5.41 -1.16
C ASN A 8 -4.19 -4.47 -2.30
N ALA A 9 -2.93 -4.47 -2.70
CA ALA A 9 -2.42 -3.61 -3.74
C ALA A 9 -1.35 -4.35 -4.56
N VAL A 10 -0.91 -3.72 -5.63
CA VAL A 10 0.26 -4.12 -6.42
C VAL A 10 1.12 -2.90 -6.68
N ILE A 11 2.39 -3.09 -7.00
CA ILE A 11 3.27 -2.00 -7.43
C ILE A 11 3.51 -2.13 -8.93
N PRO A 12 2.90 -1.27 -9.78
CA PRO A 12 3.03 -1.38 -11.24
C PRO A 12 4.48 -1.32 -11.72
N GLY A 13 5.28 -0.43 -11.13
CA GLY A 13 6.71 -0.30 -11.44
C GLY A 13 7.60 -1.47 -10.98
N MET A 14 7.03 -2.52 -10.37
CA MET A 14 7.74 -3.70 -9.88
C MET A 14 7.03 -4.98 -10.35
N TYR A 15 6.75 -5.13 -11.64
CA TYR A 15 6.10 -6.33 -12.20
C TYR A 15 4.77 -6.70 -11.51
N ASP A 16 3.97 -5.69 -11.16
CA ASP A 16 2.75 -5.87 -10.37
C ASP A 16 2.97 -6.68 -9.07
N THR A 17 4.14 -6.50 -8.43
CA THR A 17 4.47 -7.17 -7.17
C THR A 17 3.35 -6.91 -6.16
N PRO A 18 2.71 -7.96 -5.61
CA PRO A 18 1.68 -7.78 -4.60
C PRO A 18 2.21 -7.02 -3.40
N CYS A 19 1.38 -6.16 -2.81
CA CYS A 19 1.69 -5.47 -1.56
C CYS A 19 0.44 -5.33 -0.69
N LYS A 20 0.68 -5.05 0.59
CA LYS A 20 -0.36 -4.70 1.57
C LYS A 20 -0.15 -3.25 1.99
N ILE A 21 -1.22 -2.47 1.97
CA ILE A 21 -1.19 -1.08 2.43
C ILE A 21 -2.02 -0.95 3.69
N ALA A 22 -1.40 -0.57 4.80
CA ALA A 22 -2.06 -0.32 6.08
C ALA A 22 -2.23 1.19 6.30
N ILE A 23 -3.48 1.62 6.52
CA ILE A 23 -3.83 3.01 6.79
C ILE A 23 -4.13 3.15 8.28
N PHE A 24 -3.46 4.09 8.94
CA PHE A 24 -3.69 4.46 10.33
C PHE A 24 -4.18 5.89 10.42
N THR A 25 -5.20 6.15 11.24
CA THR A 25 -5.65 7.52 11.52
C THR A 25 -6.07 7.70 12.97
N ASN A 26 -6.10 8.95 13.43
CA ASN A 26 -6.74 9.35 14.68
C ASN A 26 -7.77 10.49 14.45
N GLY A 27 -8.22 10.67 13.21
CA GLY A 27 -9.09 11.77 12.79
C GLY A 27 -8.39 13.09 12.51
N ARG A 28 -7.13 13.27 12.97
CA ARG A 28 -6.33 14.49 12.73
C ARG A 28 -5.11 14.25 11.84
N LYS A 29 -4.49 13.06 11.96
CA LYS A 29 -3.32 12.65 11.19
C LYS A 29 -3.57 11.29 10.58
N ILE A 30 -3.03 11.10 9.36
CA ILE A 30 -3.07 9.85 8.64
C ILE A 30 -1.64 9.37 8.41
N LYS A 31 -1.38 8.09 8.65
CA LYS A 31 -0.14 7.40 8.28
C LYS A 31 -0.48 6.21 7.40
N VAL A 32 0.34 5.98 6.39
CA VAL A 32 0.18 4.84 5.48
C VAL A 32 1.49 4.08 5.44
N PHE A 33 1.39 2.77 5.57
CA PHE A 33 2.52 1.85 5.49
C PHE A 33 2.26 0.87 4.36
N GLU A 34 3.24 0.73 3.47
CA GLU A 34 3.25 -0.28 2.43
C GLU A 34 4.18 -1.43 2.86
N LYS A 35 3.73 -2.66 2.70
CA LYS A 35 4.53 -3.87 2.82
C LYS A 35 4.50 -4.61 1.51
N THR A 36 5.62 -4.64 0.81
CA THR A 36 5.79 -5.38 -0.43
C THR A 36 5.89 -6.89 -0.16
N CYS A 37 5.21 -7.68 -0.97
CA CYS A 37 5.22 -9.13 -0.94
C CYS A 37 5.86 -9.60 -2.23
N PHE A 38 7.19 -9.67 -2.26
CA PHE A 38 7.91 -10.16 -3.42
C PHE A 38 7.45 -11.58 -3.75
N ARG A 39 7.00 -11.78 -4.99
CA ARG A 39 7.00 -13.12 -5.58
C ARG A 39 8.48 -13.46 -5.72
N SER A 40 8.97 -14.33 -4.86
CA SER A 40 10.33 -14.86 -4.90
C SER A 40 10.69 -15.20 -6.35
N LEU A 41 11.53 -14.37 -6.99
CA LEU A 41 12.11 -14.70 -8.30
C LEU A 41 13.28 -15.69 -8.16
N ASP A 42 13.65 -16.04 -6.92
CA ASP A 42 14.59 -17.11 -6.66
C ASP A 42 14.35 -17.68 -5.24
N PHE A 43 13.87 -18.93 -5.15
CA PHE A 43 13.45 -19.61 -3.90
C PHE A 43 14.55 -19.70 -2.82
N ASN A 44 15.80 -19.32 -3.15
CA ASN A 44 16.98 -19.48 -2.30
C ASN A 44 17.51 -18.20 -1.64
N THR A 45 16.95 -17.02 -1.92
CA THR A 45 17.51 -15.78 -1.33
C THR A 45 16.49 -15.08 -0.42
N PRO A 46 16.62 -15.22 0.92
CA PRO A 46 15.76 -14.52 1.86
C PRO A 46 16.24 -13.07 1.96
N VAL A 47 15.80 -12.21 1.04
CA VAL A 47 16.00 -10.77 1.19
C VAL A 47 14.70 -10.18 1.76
N PRO A 48 14.64 -9.87 3.07
CA PRO A 48 13.52 -9.12 3.62
C PRO A 48 13.63 -7.67 3.16
N GLN A 49 13.11 -7.39 1.96
CA GLN A 49 13.04 -6.05 1.42
C GLN A 49 11.83 -5.32 2.00
N ASN A 50 11.96 -4.86 3.25
CA ASN A 50 11.00 -3.96 3.89
C ASN A 50 11.17 -2.53 3.34
N TRP A 51 10.83 -2.31 2.06
CA TRP A 51 10.71 -0.96 1.53
C TRP A 51 9.42 -0.35 2.07
N VAL A 52 9.51 0.34 3.20
CA VAL A 52 8.40 1.12 3.75
C VAL A 52 8.38 2.46 3.02
N ARG A 53 7.54 2.59 1.99
CA ARG A 53 7.22 3.92 1.46
C ARG A 53 6.39 4.68 2.51
N ASN A 54 7.03 5.64 3.17
CA ASN A 54 6.34 6.60 4.03
C ASN A 54 5.75 7.69 3.15
N TYR A 55 4.45 7.63 2.91
CA TYR A 55 3.76 8.74 2.26
C TYR A 55 3.73 9.93 3.21
N ASN A 56 4.18 11.10 2.74
CA ASN A 56 4.08 12.34 3.50
C ASN A 56 2.68 12.94 3.31
N LEU A 57 1.73 12.49 4.15
CA LEU A 57 0.29 12.63 3.94
C LEU A 57 -0.34 13.81 4.66
N GLU A 58 0.41 14.82 5.11
CA GLU A 58 -0.17 16.03 5.72
C GLU A 58 -1.17 16.76 4.79
N LYS A 59 -1.21 16.38 3.51
CA LYS A 59 -2.14 16.87 2.48
C LYS A 59 -3.51 16.20 2.49
N PHE A 60 -3.65 15.00 3.09
CA PHE A 60 -4.88 14.20 2.98
C PHE A 60 -5.77 14.38 4.21
N LYS A 61 -7.01 14.82 3.99
CA LYS A 61 -7.99 15.09 5.05
C LYS A 61 -8.72 13.83 5.54
N SER A 62 -8.70 12.72 4.78
CA SER A 62 -9.40 11.48 5.15
C SER A 62 -8.76 10.23 4.53
N PRO A 63 -8.95 9.04 5.15
CA PRO A 63 -8.52 7.76 4.58
C PRO A 63 -9.08 7.51 3.17
N ARG A 64 -10.32 7.95 2.90
CA ARG A 64 -10.94 7.83 1.57
C ARG A 64 -10.19 8.61 0.49
N ALA A 65 -9.63 9.77 0.82
CA ALA A 65 -8.81 10.53 -0.12
C ALA A 65 -7.49 9.83 -0.44
N VAL A 66 -6.92 9.11 0.53
CA VAL A 66 -5.75 8.24 0.32
C VAL A 66 -6.11 7.10 -0.63
N GLU A 67 -7.23 6.40 -0.41
CA GLU A 67 -7.67 5.34 -1.31
C GLU A 67 -7.88 5.82 -2.75
N ALA A 68 -8.46 7.01 -2.94
CA ALA A 68 -8.66 7.59 -4.26
C ALA A 68 -7.33 7.88 -4.99
N LEU A 69 -6.32 8.36 -4.27
CA LEU A 69 -4.96 8.51 -4.82
C LEU A 69 -4.39 7.14 -5.20
N LEU A 70 -4.45 6.15 -4.29
CA LEU A 70 -3.88 4.83 -4.55
C LEU A 70 -4.52 4.14 -5.75
N ARG A 71 -5.83 4.34 -5.98
CA ARG A 71 -6.51 3.91 -7.23
C ARG A 71 -5.97 4.65 -8.44
N LYS A 72 -5.86 5.99 -8.38
CA LYS A 72 -5.33 6.82 -9.47
C LYS A 72 -3.91 6.43 -9.87
N ASP A 73 -3.09 6.06 -8.90
CA ASP A 73 -1.69 5.63 -9.11
C ASP A 73 -1.60 4.17 -9.60
N GLY A 74 -2.73 3.48 -9.78
CA GLY A 74 -2.78 2.08 -10.22
C GLY A 74 -2.31 1.07 -9.18
N LEU A 75 -2.15 1.48 -7.92
CA LEU A 75 -1.69 0.62 -6.83
C LEU A 75 -2.81 -0.31 -6.35
N LEU A 76 -4.05 0.18 -6.31
CA LEU A 76 -5.22 -0.63 -6.01
C LEU A 76 -5.80 -1.19 -7.31
N LYS A 77 -5.54 -2.47 -7.59
CA LYS A 77 -6.35 -3.20 -8.56
C LYS A 77 -7.71 -3.46 -7.93
N GLU A 78 -8.75 -2.88 -8.49
CA GLU A 78 -10.11 -3.32 -8.18
C GLU A 78 -10.16 -4.81 -8.55
N HIS A 79 -10.84 -5.61 -7.73
CA HIS A 79 -11.04 -7.02 -8.06
C HIS A 79 -11.76 -7.05 -9.42
N GLU A 80 -11.02 -7.21 -10.51
CA GLU A 80 -11.52 -7.75 -11.77
C GLU A 80 -11.86 -9.21 -11.48
N HIS A 81 -12.96 -9.41 -10.77
CA HIS A 81 -13.70 -10.66 -10.80
C HIS A 81 -14.64 -10.56 -12.00
N GLU A 82 -14.16 -11.04 -13.14
CA GLU A 82 -14.96 -11.78 -14.12
C GLU A 82 -14.25 -13.11 -14.42
#